data_AF-V4AYI9-F1
#
_entry.id   AF-V4AYI9-F1
#
_cell.length_a   1.000
_cell.length_b   1.000
_cell.length_c   1.000
_cell.angle_alpha   90.00
_cell.angle_beta   90.00
_cell.angle_gamma   90.00
#
_symmetry.space_group_name_H-M   'P 1'
#
loop_
_entity.id
_entity.type
_entity.pdbx_description
1 polymer ?
#
loop_
_entity_poly.entity_id
_entity_poly.type
_entity_poly.pdbx_seq_one_letter_code
_entity_poly.pdbx_strand_id
1 'polypeptide(L)'
;RKMATTMSSPEVVKSAITTILEAIFRCDINWGKLLSLLAITSSFALECVLQGHAEYVDNLVECVVYFVSYNINEWLQVQGGWVGILLLIS
;
A
#
# COMPACT_ATOMS: atom_id res chain seq x y z
N ARG A 1 4.59 21.03 5.59
CA ARG A 1 3.68 20.48 6.63
C ARG A 1 4.20 19.08 6.95
N LYS A 2 5.05 18.94 7.97
CA LYS A 2 5.63 17.65 8.39
C LYS A 2 4.50 16.82 8.99
N MET A 3 4.14 15.72 8.35
CA MET A 3 3.25 14.72 8.93
C MET A 3 4.09 13.88 9.88
N ALA A 4 4.41 14.45 11.04
CA ALA A 4 5.03 13.72 12.14
C ALA A 4 3.97 12.86 12.80
N THR A 5 3.58 11.77 12.14
CA THR A 5 2.96 10.64 12.83
C THR A 5 4.10 9.93 13.54
N THR A 6 4.32 10.25 14.81
CA THR A 6 5.19 9.45 15.67
C THR A 6 4.73 8.00 15.55
N MET A 7 5.58 7.16 14.98
CA MET A 7 5.33 5.72 14.78
C MET A 7 5.48 5.01 16.12
N SER A 8 4.60 5.34 17.07
CA SER A 8 4.72 4.89 18.46
C SER A 8 4.25 3.45 18.65
N SER A 9 3.45 2.90 17.73
CA SER A 9 2.99 1.52 17.83
C SER A 9 2.54 0.92 16.48
N PRO A 10 2.65 -0.41 16.31
CA PRO A 10 2.25 -1.11 15.10
C PRO A 10 0.75 -0.97 14.78
N GLU A 11 -0.09 -0.70 15.79
CA GLU A 11 -1.52 -0.43 15.59
C GLU A 11 -1.76 0.89 14.85
N VAL A 12 -0.95 1.93 15.10
CA VAL A 12 -1.06 3.22 14.40
C VAL A 12 -0.72 3.05 12.92
N VAL A 13 0.31 2.26 12.62
CA VAL A 13 0.73 1.93 11.26
C VAL A 13 -0.39 1.22 10.51
N LYS A 14 -1.00 0.20 11.13
CA LYS A 14 -2.13 -0.54 10.54
C LYS A 14 -3.33 0.37 10.32
N SER A 15 -3.72 1.17 11.31
CA SER A 15 -4.86 2.08 11.21
C SER A 15 -4.67 3.13 10.10
N ALA A 16 -3.45 3.69 9.98
CA ALA A 16 -3.12 4.62 8.92
C ALA A 16 -3.26 3.98 7.53
N ILE A 17 -2.70 2.77 7.35
CA ILE A 17 -2.82 2.03 6.09
C ILE A 17 -4.27 1.70 5.76
N THR A 18 -5.05 1.19 6.71
CA THR A 18 -6.46 0.85 6.46
C THR A 18 -7.26 2.07 6.01
N THR A 19 -7.03 3.22 6.64
CA THR A 19 -7.69 4.49 6.25
C THR A 19 -7.30 4.91 4.83
N ILE A 20 -6.02 4.74 4.46
CA ILE A 20 -5.53 5.03 3.12
C ILE A 20 -6.16 4.08 2.09
N LEU A 21 -6.26 2.79 2.40
CA LEU A 21 -6.88 1.78 1.56
C LEU A 21 -8.36 2.09 1.30
N GLU A 22 -9.11 2.42 2.35
CA GLU A 22 -10.52 2.84 2.24
C GLU A 22 -10.66 4.12 1.40
N ALA A 23 -9.76 5.09 1.56
CA ALA A 23 -9.80 6.34 0.80
C ALA A 23 -9.49 6.12 -0.69
N ILE A 24 -8.51 5.28 -1.02
CA ILE A 24 -8.09 5.02 -2.41
C ILE A 24 -9.16 4.19 -3.15
N PHE A 25 -9.71 3.15 -2.53
CA PHE A 25 -10.57 2.17 -3.18
C PHE A 25 -12.08 2.39 -2.97
N ARG A 26 -12.48 3.56 -2.44
CA ARG A 26 -13.88 3.85 -2.09
C ARG A 26 -14.89 3.83 -3.25
N CYS A 27 -14.46 4.07 -4.48
CA CYS A 27 -15.35 4.19 -5.64
C CYS A 27 -15.08 3.16 -6.74
N ASP A 28 -13.81 2.94 -7.09
CA ASP A 28 -13.39 2.07 -8.19
C ASP A 28 -11.93 1.66 -8.04
N ILE A 29 -11.55 0.54 -8.65
CA ILE A 29 -10.16 0.05 -8.71
C ILE A 29 -9.56 0.42 -10.07
N ASN A 30 -8.36 1.01 -10.08
CA ASN A 30 -7.61 1.28 -11.30
C ASN A 30 -6.10 1.13 -11.06
N TRP A 31 -5.32 1.06 -12.15
CA TRP A 31 -3.87 0.92 -12.07
C TRP A 31 -3.19 2.08 -11.33
N GLY A 32 -3.65 3.32 -11.52
CA GLY A 32 -3.08 4.49 -10.84
C GLY A 32 -3.25 4.45 -9.31
N LYS A 33 -4.38 3.92 -8.82
CA LYS A 33 -4.68 3.72 -7.40
C LYS A 33 -3.83 2.62 -6.79
N LEU A 34 -3.67 1.50 -7.52
CA LEU A 34 -2.78 0.42 -7.11
C LEU A 34 -1.32 0.91 -7.02
N LEU A 35 -0.84 1.65 -8.02
CA LEU A 35 0.50 2.25 -8.00
C LEU A 35 0.66 3.29 -6.89
N SER A 36 -0.38 4.11 -6.64
CA SER A 36 -0.37 5.08 -5.53
C SER A 36 -0.25 4.40 -4.18
N LEU A 37 -0.98 3.30 -3.97
CA LEU A 37 -0.86 2.48 -2.77
C LEU A 37 0.58 1.97 -2.60
N LEU A 38 1.16 1.36 -3.63
CA LEU A 38 2.52 0.84 -3.59
C LEU A 38 3.55 1.96 -3.31
N ALA A 39 3.37 3.14 -3.89
CA ALA A 39 4.23 4.30 -3.65
C ALA A 39 4.15 4.78 -2.19
N ILE A 40 2.94 4.83 -1.62
CA ILE A 40 2.73 5.20 -0.22
C ILE A 40 3.35 4.15 0.72
N THR A 41 3.10 2.86 0.49
CA THR A 41 3.69 1.77 1.26
C THR A 41 5.22 1.79 1.20
N SER A 42 5.80 2.05 0.03
CA SER A 42 7.25 2.15 -0.14
C SER A 42 7.84 3.35 0.61
N SER A 43 7.15 4.50 0.54
CA SER A 43 7.54 5.71 1.28
C SER A 43 7.48 5.48 2.79
N PHE A 44 6.42 4.81 3.24
CA PHE A 44 6.23 4.48 4.66
C PHE A 44 7.26 3.45 5.14
N ALA A 45 7.54 2.43 4.34
CA ALA A 45 8.61 1.46 4.62
C ALA A 45 9.98 2.14 4.72
N LEU A 46 10.27 3.09 3.83
CA LEU A 46 11.49 3.88 3.89
C LEU A 46 11.55 4.71 5.19
N GLU A 47 10.46 5.36 5.58
CA GLU A 47 10.38 6.10 6.85
C GLU A 47 10.59 5.19 8.06
N CYS A 48 10.02 3.97 8.08
CA CYS A 48 10.27 2.98 9.15
C CYS A 48 11.76 2.67 9.31
N VAL A 49 12.46 2.41 8.20
CA VAL A 49 13.89 2.08 8.22
C VAL A 49 14.72 3.28 8.67
N LEU A 50 14.39 4.48 8.17
CA LEU A 50 15.07 5.72 8.57
C LEU A 50 14.88 6.06 10.05
N GLN A 51 13.74 5.71 10.62
CA GLN A 51 13.44 5.89 12.05
C GLN A 51 14.00 4.76 12.94
N GLY A 52 14.62 3.74 12.36
CA GLY A 52 15.23 2.62 13.10
C GLY A 52 14.26 1.49 13.47
N HIS A 53 13.05 1.49 12.90
CA HIS A 53 11.99 0.51 13.18
C HIS A 53 11.73 -0.40 11.97
N ALA A 54 12.77 -1.07 11.48
CA ALA A 54 12.68 -1.97 10.32
C ALA A 54 11.69 -3.15 10.55
N GLU A 55 11.47 -3.54 11.80
CA GLU A 55 10.51 -4.57 12.21
C GLU A 55 9.05 -4.28 11.81
N TYR A 56 8.70 -3.00 11.62
CA TYR A 56 7.35 -2.63 11.16
C TYR A 56 7.17 -2.76 9.66
N VAL A 57 8.25 -2.79 8.88
CA VAL A 57 8.20 -2.90 7.42
C VAL A 57 7.60 -4.22 7.00
N ASP A 58 7.98 -5.32 7.64
CA ASP A 58 7.49 -6.66 7.28
C ASP A 58 5.97 -6.76 7.47
N ASN A 59 5.47 -6.31 8.63
CA ASN A 59 4.04 -6.29 8.96
C ASN A 59 3.26 -5.33 8.03
N LEU A 60 3.87 -4.21 7.64
CA LEU A 60 3.29 -3.25 6.70
C LEU A 60 3.11 -3.87 5.31
N VAL A 61 4.17 -4.49 4.79
CA VAL A 61 4.19 -5.13 3.48
C VAL A 61 3.21 -6.29 3.46
N GLU A 62 3.19 -7.12 4.50
CA GLU A 62 2.25 -8.23 4.62
C GLU A 62 0.79 -7.75 4.59
N CYS A 63 0.44 -6.69 5.33
CA CYS A 63 -0.90 -6.11 5.29
C CYS A 63 -1.30 -5.63 3.90
N VAL A 64 -0.38 -4.97 3.18
CA VAL A 64 -0.64 -4.45 1.83
C VAL A 64 -0.78 -5.58 0.82
N VAL A 65 0.09 -6.59 0.90
CA VAL A 65 0.01 -7.79 0.05
C VAL A 65 -1.29 -8.54 0.30
N TYR A 66 -1.70 -8.68 1.56
CA TYR A 66 -2.98 -9.31 1.92
C TYR A 66 -4.16 -8.54 1.33
N PHE A 67 -4.18 -7.21 1.47
CA PHE A 67 -5.25 -6.38 0.90
C PHE A 67 -5.31 -6.49 -0.62
N VAL A 68 -4.16 -6.41 -1.32
CA VAL A 68 -4.11 -6.55 -2.78
C VAL A 68 -4.62 -7.93 -3.19
N SER A 69 -4.22 -8.98 -2.49
CA SER A 69 -4.62 -10.36 -2.79
C SER A 69 -6.10 -10.62 -2.51
N TYR A 70 -6.70 -9.94 -1.53
CA TYR A 70 -8.09 -10.17 -1.13
C TYR A 70 -9.07 -9.25 -1.87
N ASN A 71 -8.73 -7.96 -2.01
CA ASN A 71 -9.62 -6.94 -2.55
C ASN A 71 -9.35 -6.58 -4.01
N ILE A 72 -8.12 -6.77 -4.50
CA ILE A 72 -7.71 -6.33 -5.85
C ILE A 72 -7.51 -7.52 -6.79
N ASN A 73 -7.25 -8.72 -6.29
CA ASN A 73 -6.95 -9.88 -7.11
C ASN A 73 -8.02 -10.19 -8.16
N GLU A 74 -9.31 -10.11 -7.82
CA GLU A 74 -10.40 -10.35 -8.79
C GLU A 74 -10.37 -9.33 -9.94
N TRP A 75 -10.24 -8.04 -9.61
CA TRP A 75 -10.08 -6.98 -10.63
C TRP A 75 -8.81 -7.19 -11.46
N LEU A 76 -7.71 -7.56 -10.81
CA LEU A 76 -6.43 -7.78 -11.45
C LEU A 76 -6.49 -8.92 -12.49
N GLN A 77 -7.18 -10.01 -12.16
CA GLN A 77 -7.41 -11.11 -13.10
C GLN A 77 -8.18 -10.65 -14.35
N VAL A 78 -9.19 -9.80 -14.18
CA VAL A 78 -9.95 -9.21 -15.30
C VAL A 78 -9.05 -8.33 -16.18
N GLN A 79 -8.06 -7.64 -15.60
CA GLN A 79 -7.09 -6.83 -16.35
C GLN A 79 -5.97 -7.65 -17.03
N GLY A 80 -5.97 -8.99 -16.92
CA GLY A 80 -4.91 -9.84 -17.45
C GLY A 80 -3.72 -10.00 -16.49
N GLY A 81 -3.93 -9.74 -15.21
CA GLY A 81 -2.91 -9.87 -14.16
C GLY A 81 -1.97 -8.65 -14.07
N TRP A 82 -0.87 -8.84 -13.34
CA TRP A 82 0.18 -7.82 -13.18
C TRP A 82 0.86 -7.41 -14.50
N VAL A 83 0.73 -8.21 -15.56
CA VAL A 83 1.31 -7.93 -16.89
C VAL A 83 0.70 -6.67 -17.52
N GLY A 84 -0.53 -6.30 -17.13
CA GLY A 84 -1.14 -5.04 -17.57
C GLY A 84 -0.33 -3.78 -17.20
N ILE A 85 0.47 -3.83 -16.13
CA ILE A 85 1.41 -2.74 -15.80
C ILE A 85 2.52 -2.63 -16.83
N LEU A 86 3.08 -3.74 -17.30
CA LEU A 86 4.19 -3.73 -18.27
C LEU A 86 3.75 -3.15 -19.63
N LEU A 87 2.48 -3.33 -20.00
CA LEU A 87 1.90 -2.75 -21.20
C LEU A 87 1.65 -1.24 -21.10
N LEU A 88 1.55 -0.67 -19.90
CA LEU A 88 1.41 0.79 -19.72
C LEU A 88 2.75 1.54 -19.87
N ILE A 89 3.88 0.84 -19.78
CA ILE A 89 5.24 1.40 -19.85
C ILE A 89 5.93 1.12 -21.18
N SER A 90 5.32 0.31 -22.06
CA SER A 90 5.80 0.01 -23.41
C SER A 90 5.08 0.85 -24.45
#